data_AF-A0A811QYY7-F1
#
_entry.id   AF-A0A811QYY7-F1
#
_cell.length_a   1.000
_cell.length_b   1.000
_cell.length_c   1.000
_cell.angle_alpha   90.00
_cell.angle_beta   90.00
_cell.angle_gamma   90.00
#
_symmetry.space_group_name_H-M   'P 1'
#
loop_
_entity.id
_entity.type
_entity.pdbx_description
1 polymer ?
#
loop_
_entity_poly.entity_id
_entity_poly.type
_entity_poly.pdbx_seq_one_letter_code
_entity_poly.pdbx_strand_id
1 'polypeptide(L)'
;MPSSVIQQHSHATDPSSSISRRKKCTDDMVWFIHLPMHQAAKALGMSCAMIQRTCRSNGIQRWPSRKIGALDRKILKLEKNMFLPRDRVKRTKMLDEWKKLSRERMDIYCNFMSLI
;
A
#
# COMPACT_ATOMS: atom_id res chain seq x y z
N MET A 1 -42.58 -36.88 34.71
CA MET A 1 -43.76 -36.70 33.83
C MET A 1 -44.96 -36.41 34.70
N PRO A 2 -45.95 -35.58 34.30
CA PRO A 2 -46.23 -34.96 32.99
C PRO A 2 -46.28 -33.41 33.08
N SER A 3 -46.69 -32.58 32.12
CA SER A 3 -46.54 -32.49 30.65
C SER A 3 -47.02 -31.08 30.25
N SER A 4 -46.34 -30.49 29.24
CA SER A 4 -46.83 -29.58 28.18
C SER A 4 -47.65 -28.32 28.52
N VAL A 5 -47.13 -27.14 28.11
CA VAL A 5 -47.78 -26.30 27.07
C VAL A 5 -46.68 -25.53 26.30
N ILE A 6 -46.73 -25.67 24.97
CA ILE A 6 -45.99 -24.89 23.97
C ILE A 6 -46.80 -23.63 23.66
N GLN A 7 -46.16 -22.45 23.58
CA GLN A 7 -46.65 -21.36 22.74
C GLN A 7 -45.47 -20.66 22.04
N GLN A 8 -45.62 -20.53 20.73
CA GLN A 8 -44.67 -20.01 19.76
C GLN A 8 -44.72 -18.47 19.71
N HIS A 9 -43.58 -17.83 19.49
CA HIS A 9 -43.54 -16.52 18.84
C HIS A 9 -42.49 -16.55 17.72
N SER A 10 -43.00 -16.43 16.50
CA SER A 10 -42.27 -16.24 15.25
C SER A 10 -41.75 -14.80 15.15
N HIS A 11 -40.50 -14.62 14.75
CA HIS A 11 -40.10 -13.41 14.03
C HIS A 11 -39.21 -13.76 12.84
N ALA A 12 -39.55 -13.06 11.77
CA ALA A 12 -39.19 -13.30 10.39
C ALA A 12 -37.70 -13.18 10.09
N THR A 13 -37.34 -13.84 8.99
CA THR A 13 -36.33 -13.43 8.01
C THR A 13 -36.03 -11.93 8.03
N ASP A 14 -34.75 -11.59 8.18
CA ASP A 14 -34.10 -10.66 7.25
C ASP A 14 -32.56 -10.76 7.33
N PRO A 15 -31.89 -11.40 6.35
CA PRO A 15 -30.46 -11.21 6.14
C PRO A 15 -30.25 -9.92 5.33
N SER A 16 -30.62 -8.78 5.90
CA SER A 16 -30.41 -7.46 5.29
C SER A 16 -29.63 -6.55 6.24
N SER A 17 -28.45 -7.00 6.68
CA SER A 17 -27.42 -6.07 7.10
C SER A 17 -26.66 -5.67 5.84
N SER A 18 -27.20 -4.64 5.19
CA SER A 18 -26.52 -3.75 4.27
C SER A 18 -25.01 -3.91 4.32
N ILE A 19 -24.42 -4.53 3.29
CA ILE A 19 -23.01 -4.34 2.96
C ILE A 19 -22.91 -2.86 2.65
N SER A 20 -22.71 -2.07 3.71
CA SER A 20 -22.25 -0.70 3.63
C SER A 20 -21.01 -0.82 2.79
N ARG A 21 -21.14 -0.42 1.51
CA ARG A 21 -20.04 -0.23 0.58
C ARG A 21 -19.22 0.89 1.22
N ARG A 22 -18.45 0.55 2.27
CA ARG A 22 -17.44 1.44 2.83
C ARG A 22 -16.63 1.82 1.62
N LYS A 23 -16.70 3.11 1.25
CA LYS A 23 -15.74 3.70 0.33
C LYS A 23 -14.39 3.42 0.99
N LYS A 24 -13.70 2.36 0.56
CA LYS A 24 -12.33 2.11 0.97
C LYS A 24 -11.57 3.30 0.43
N CYS A 25 -10.94 4.05 1.32
CA CYS A 25 -10.26 5.28 0.97
C CYS A 25 -9.14 4.89 -0.01
N THR A 26 -9.26 5.31 -1.26
CA THR A 26 -8.25 5.03 -2.29
C THR A 26 -6.93 5.72 -1.96
N ASP A 27 -6.99 6.81 -1.19
CA ASP A 27 -5.83 7.54 -0.66
C ASP A 27 -4.90 6.61 0.14
N ASP A 28 -5.45 5.66 0.91
CA ASP A 28 -4.66 4.73 1.73
C ASP A 28 -3.71 3.84 0.90
N MET A 29 -3.95 3.72 -0.42
CA MET A 29 -3.09 2.93 -1.31
C MET A 29 -1.64 3.41 -1.30
N VAL A 30 -1.41 4.73 -1.12
CA VAL A 30 -0.07 5.33 -1.15
C VAL A 30 0.88 4.66 -0.14
N TRP A 31 0.36 4.30 1.03
CA TRP A 31 1.17 3.74 2.10
C TRP A 31 1.72 2.35 1.76
N PHE A 32 1.15 1.68 0.75
CA PHE A 32 1.49 0.30 0.40
C PHE A 32 2.14 0.16 -0.97
N ILE A 33 2.42 1.25 -1.71
CA ILE A 33 2.96 1.15 -3.07
C ILE A 33 4.38 0.58 -3.15
N HIS A 34 5.12 0.58 -2.05
CA HIS A 34 6.41 -0.10 -1.93
C HIS A 34 6.27 -1.63 -1.94
N LEU A 35 5.11 -2.16 -1.57
CA LEU A 35 4.84 -3.59 -1.53
C LEU A 35 4.43 -4.13 -2.90
N PRO A 36 4.66 -5.42 -3.19
CA PRO A 36 4.01 -6.09 -4.31
C PRO A 36 2.47 -5.94 -4.22
N MET A 37 1.81 -5.79 -5.37
CA MET A 37 0.36 -5.52 -5.42
C MET A 37 -0.47 -6.53 -4.62
N HIS A 38 -0.12 -7.82 -4.64
CA HIS A 38 -0.83 -8.84 -3.86
C HIS A 38 -0.74 -8.63 -2.34
N GLN A 39 0.38 -8.10 -1.85
CA GLN A 39 0.56 -7.78 -0.44
C GLN A 39 -0.15 -6.48 -0.07
N ALA A 40 -0.08 -5.46 -0.94
CA ALA A 40 -0.83 -4.22 -0.77
C ALA A 40 -2.34 -4.50 -0.74
N ALA A 41 -2.84 -5.35 -1.64
CA ALA A 41 -4.23 -5.80 -1.67
C ALA A 41 -4.66 -6.45 -0.35
N LYS A 42 -3.84 -7.37 0.18
CA LYS A 42 -4.09 -8.00 1.49
C LYS A 42 -4.11 -6.97 2.63
N ALA A 43 -3.14 -6.05 2.65
CA ALA A 43 -3.04 -5.02 3.69
C ALA A 43 -4.23 -4.04 3.67
N LEU A 44 -4.73 -3.70 2.48
CA LEU A 44 -5.86 -2.79 2.27
C LEU A 44 -7.23 -3.49 2.34
N GLY A 45 -7.25 -4.82 2.47
CA GLY A 45 -8.47 -5.63 2.36
C GLY A 45 -9.17 -5.48 1.00
N MET A 46 -8.44 -5.16 -0.07
CA MET A 46 -8.95 -4.99 -1.44
C MET A 46 -8.54 -6.18 -2.33
N SER A 47 -9.22 -6.37 -3.45
CA SER A 47 -8.74 -7.29 -4.49
C SER A 47 -7.69 -6.60 -5.36
N CYS A 48 -6.74 -7.37 -5.91
CA CYS A 48 -5.77 -6.85 -6.89
C CYS A 48 -6.48 -6.22 -8.09
N ALA A 49 -7.61 -6.81 -8.52
CA ALA A 49 -8.41 -6.28 -9.61
C ALA A 49 -9.01 -4.90 -9.29
N MET A 50 -9.43 -4.65 -8.05
CA MET A 50 -9.90 -3.33 -7.61
C MET A 50 -8.76 -2.31 -7.70
N ILE A 51 -7.61 -2.61 -7.09
CA ILE A 51 -6.42 -1.72 -7.10
C ILE A 51 -6.00 -1.43 -8.54
N GLN A 52 -5.91 -2.46 -9.38
CA GLN A 52 -5.51 -2.32 -10.78
C GLN A 52 -6.53 -1.49 -11.58
N ARG A 53 -7.84 -1.63 -11.31
CA ARG A 53 -8.88 -0.83 -11.95
C ARG A 53 -8.73 0.64 -11.57
N THR A 54 -8.60 0.95 -10.27
CA THR A 54 -8.37 2.32 -9.80
C THR A 54 -7.12 2.93 -10.43
N CYS A 55 -6.00 2.20 -10.43
CA CYS A 55 -4.76 2.64 -11.07
C CYS A 55 -4.96 2.96 -12.56
N ARG A 56 -5.61 2.06 -13.33
CA ARG A 56 -5.82 2.25 -14.78
C ARG A 56 -6.74 3.43 -15.08
N SER A 57 -7.80 3.62 -14.31
CA SER A 57 -8.70 4.79 -14.46
C SER A 57 -7.96 6.11 -14.28
N ASN A 58 -6.89 6.10 -13.49
CA ASN A 58 -6.06 7.25 -13.17
C ASN A 58 -4.75 7.31 -13.98
N GLY A 59 -4.65 6.58 -15.10
CA GLY A 59 -3.49 6.61 -15.99
C GLY A 59 -2.26 5.82 -15.50
N ILE A 60 -2.34 5.16 -14.34
CA ILE A 60 -1.28 4.33 -13.77
C ILE A 60 -1.39 2.92 -14.36
N GLN A 61 -0.60 2.65 -15.40
CA GLN A 61 -0.65 1.34 -16.07
C GLN A 61 -0.05 0.21 -15.21
N ARG A 62 0.98 0.52 -14.42
CA ARG A 62 1.75 -0.46 -13.64
C ARG A 62 1.96 0.03 -12.22
N TRP A 63 1.78 -0.88 -11.26
CA TRP A 63 2.06 -0.61 -9.85
C TRP A 63 3.56 -0.31 -9.62
N PRO A 64 3.92 0.76 -8.90
CA PRO A 64 5.28 1.29 -8.89
C PRO A 64 6.26 0.55 -7.96
N SER A 65 5.84 -0.53 -7.30
CA SER A 65 6.68 -1.27 -6.34
C SER A 65 8.02 -1.72 -6.89
N ARG A 66 8.10 -2.07 -8.18
CA ARG A 66 9.37 -2.50 -8.81
C ARG A 66 10.40 -1.38 -8.80
N LYS A 67 9.99 -0.14 -9.13
CA LYS A 67 10.89 1.02 -9.19
C LYS A 67 11.33 1.42 -7.78
N ILE A 68 10.39 1.47 -6.84
CA ILE A 68 10.66 1.76 -5.43
C ILE A 68 11.64 0.73 -4.84
N GLY A 69 11.38 -0.57 -5.04
CA GLY A 69 12.28 -1.62 -4.55
C GLY A 69 13.68 -1.56 -5.18
N ALA A 70 13.83 -1.09 -6.42
CA ALA A 70 15.14 -0.86 -7.02
C ALA A 70 15.89 0.30 -6.35
N LEU A 71 15.18 1.38 -6.02
CA LEU A 71 15.73 2.52 -5.28
C LEU A 71 16.08 2.14 -3.85
N ASP A 72 15.21 1.44 -3.14
CA ASP A 72 15.46 0.99 -1.76
C ASP A 72 16.69 0.08 -1.68
N ARG A 73 16.92 -0.81 -2.66
CA ARG A 73 18.16 -1.61 -2.71
C ARG A 73 19.40 -0.74 -2.87
N LYS A 74 19.34 0.32 -3.70
CA LYS A 74 20.46 1.25 -3.88
C LYS A 74 20.71 2.06 -2.61
N ILE A 75 19.65 2.57 -2.00
CA ILE A 75 19.69 3.32 -0.73
C ILE A 75 20.31 2.45 0.36
N LEU A 76 19.80 1.23 0.56
CA LEU A 76 20.31 0.30 1.57
C LEU A 76 21.79 -0.05 1.34
N LYS A 77 22.19 -0.31 0.09
CA LYS A 77 23.60 -0.57 -0.25
C LYS A 77 24.47 0.63 0.10
N LEU A 78 23.98 1.83 -0.17
CA LEU A 78 24.72 3.05 0.06
C LEU A 78 24.82 3.38 1.55
N GLU A 79 23.72 3.25 2.32
CA GLU A 79 23.69 3.36 3.78
C GLU A 79 24.68 2.41 4.46
N LYS A 80 24.73 1.14 4.01
CA LYS A 80 25.71 0.15 4.47
C LYS A 80 27.17 0.55 4.20
N ASN A 81 27.41 1.44 3.24
CA ASN A 81 28.75 1.90 2.91
C ASN A 81 29.05 3.30 3.48
N MET A 82 28.06 4.04 3.99
CA MET A 82 28.25 5.43 4.44
C MET A 82 29.19 5.57 5.64
N PHE A 83 29.33 4.53 6.46
CA PHE A 83 30.23 4.53 7.63
C PHE A 83 31.68 4.12 7.29
N LEU A 84 31.95 3.67 6.06
CA LEU A 84 33.28 3.15 5.68
C LEU A 84 34.33 4.21 5.29
N PRO A 85 34.01 5.32 4.58
CA PRO A 85 35.04 6.24 4.11
C PRO A 85 35.50 7.21 5.19
N ARG A 86 36.82 7.28 5.35
CA ARG A 86 37.51 8.32 6.13
C ARG A 86 37.55 9.67 5.41
N ASP A 87 37.55 9.65 4.08
CA ASP A 87 37.63 10.82 3.22
C ASP A 87 36.33 11.63 3.23
N ARG A 88 36.45 12.94 3.53
CA ARG A 88 35.30 13.86 3.61
C ARG A 88 34.60 14.02 2.26
N VAL A 89 35.35 14.13 1.16
CA VAL A 89 34.79 14.29 -0.18
C VAL A 89 34.01 13.05 -0.58
N LYS A 90 34.54 11.84 -0.30
CA LYS A 90 33.82 10.57 -0.55
C LYS A 90 32.52 10.51 0.25
N ARG A 91 32.54 10.93 1.52
CA ARG A 91 31.33 11.00 2.36
C ARG A 91 30.30 11.96 1.80
N THR A 92 30.71 13.18 1.41
CA THR A 92 29.80 14.17 0.81
C THR A 92 29.14 13.63 -0.46
N LYS A 93 29.94 13.04 -1.37
CA LYS A 93 29.41 12.43 -2.59
C LYS A 93 28.38 11.34 -2.31
N MET A 94 28.63 10.48 -1.33
CA MET A 94 27.65 9.46 -0.94
C MET A 94 26.39 10.06 -0.33
N LEU A 95 26.51 11.08 0.51
CA LEU A 95 25.34 11.77 1.06
C LEU A 95 24.49 12.42 -0.04
N ASP A 96 25.11 13.03 -1.04
CA ASP A 96 24.40 13.65 -2.17
C ASP A 96 23.66 12.61 -3.02
N GLU A 97 24.30 11.47 -3.28
CA GLU A 97 23.67 10.35 -3.98
C GLU A 97 22.52 9.76 -3.16
N TRP A 98 22.68 9.58 -1.84
CA TRP A 98 21.61 9.15 -0.94
C TRP A 98 20.41 10.10 -1.04
N LYS A 99 20.65 11.41 -0.93
CA LYS A 99 19.61 12.44 -1.04
C LYS A 99 18.91 12.42 -2.39
N LYS A 100 19.64 12.14 -3.47
CA LYS A 100 19.08 12.03 -4.82
C LYS A 100 18.16 10.82 -4.95
N LEU A 101 18.61 9.65 -4.50
CA LEU A 101 17.81 8.41 -4.53
C LEU A 101 16.56 8.52 -3.64
N SER A 102 16.70 9.12 -2.46
CA SER A 102 15.57 9.36 -1.55
C SER A 102 14.54 10.33 -2.15
N ARG A 103 14.99 11.36 -2.87
CA ARG A 103 14.10 12.27 -3.61
C ARG A 103 13.39 11.55 -4.74
N GLU A 104 14.11 10.83 -5.60
CA GLU A 104 13.46 10.07 -6.70
C GLU A 104 12.45 9.06 -6.17
N ARG A 105 12.76 8.42 -5.02
CA ARG A 105 11.80 7.53 -4.35
C ARG A 105 10.55 8.31 -3.95
N MET A 106 10.71 9.46 -3.31
CA MET A 106 9.59 10.31 -2.89
C MET A 106 8.77 10.82 -4.09
N ASP A 107 9.41 11.18 -5.20
CA ASP A 107 8.72 11.63 -6.41
C ASP A 107 7.76 10.57 -6.94
N ILE A 108 8.09 9.29 -6.79
CA ILE A 108 7.18 8.19 -7.16
C ILE A 108 5.94 8.19 -6.26
N TYR A 109 6.10 8.42 -4.95
CA TYR A 109 4.97 8.52 -4.01
C TYR A 109 4.12 9.74 -4.34
N CYS A 110 4.73 10.91 -4.53
CA CYS A 110 4.01 12.14 -4.86
C CYS A 110 3.25 12.00 -6.19
N ASN A 111 3.88 11.45 -7.23
CA ASN A 111 3.24 11.21 -8.51
C ASN A 111 2.07 10.22 -8.38
N PHE A 112 2.23 9.18 -7.56
CA PHE A 112 1.13 8.24 -7.29
C PHE A 112 -0.04 8.92 -6.57
N MET A 113 0.24 9.73 -5.54
CA MET A 113 -0.79 10.50 -4.81
C MET A 113 -1.49 11.53 -5.69
N SER A 114 -0.78 12.18 -6.62
CA SER A 114 -1.41 13.16 -7.51
C SER A 114 -2.38 12.56 -8.53
N LEU A 115 -2.34 11.23 -8.70
CA LEU A 115 -3.15 10.52 -9.68
C LEU A 115 -4.33 9.79 -9.05
N ILE A 116 -4.32 9.45 -7.76
CA ILE A 116 -5.36 8.64 -7.08
C ILE A 116 -6.32 9.54 -6.31
#